data_AF-X1R404-F1
#
_entry.id   AF-X1R404-F1
#
_cell.length_a   1.000
_cell.length_b   1.000
_cell.length_c   1.000
_cell.angle_alpha   90.00
_cell.angle_beta   90.00
_cell.angle_gamma   90.00
#
_symmetry.space_group_name_H-M   'P 1'
#
loop_
_entity.id
_entity.type
_entity.pdbx_description
1 polymer ?
#
loop_
_entity_poly.entity_id
_entity_poly.type
_entity_poly.pdbx_seq_one_letter_code
_entity_poly.pdbx_strand_id
1 'polypeptide(L)' 'LLAKFEQGERLKNPAKQVNDEDYIAELRSKSYIEHGTDLECMVCHDKFDQLISGTCEVCFRKWALSTKKR' A
#
# COMPACT_ATOMS: atom_id res chain seq x y z
N LEU A 1 5.76 44.63 -24.75
CA LEU A 1 5.09 43.97 -23.62
C LEU A 1 5.66 42.55 -23.49
N LEU A 2 6.72 42.38 -22.69
CA LEU A 2 7.32 41.07 -22.42
C LEU A 2 6.72 40.55 -21.11
N ALA A 3 5.84 39.55 -21.21
CA ALA A 3 5.26 38.88 -20.06
C ALA A 3 6.33 38.02 -19.37
N LYS A 4 6.60 38.31 -18.10
CA LYS A 4 7.46 37.49 -17.24
C LYS A 4 6.64 36.28 -16.76
N PHE A 5 7.09 35.09 -17.11
CA PHE A 5 6.59 33.84 -16.53
C PHE A 5 7.20 33.68 -15.14
N GLU A 6 6.37 33.81 -14.10
CA GLU A 6 6.75 33.49 -12.73
C GLU A 6 6.78 31.97 -12.57
N GLN A 7 7.98 31.43 -12.38
CA GLN A 7 8.19 30.02 -12.09
C GLN A 7 7.66 29.74 -10.67
N GLY A 8 6.52 29.05 -10.59
CA GLY A 8 5.98 28.54 -9.34
C GLY A 8 6.99 27.61 -8.68
N GLU A 9 7.49 28.03 -7.52
CA GLU A 9 8.39 27.26 -6.68
C GLU A 9 7.65 26.00 -6.20
N ARG A 10 7.98 24.86 -6.82
CA ARG A 10 7.43 23.55 -6.46
C ARG A 10 8.01 23.19 -5.09
N LEU A 11 7.29 23.55 -4.02
CA LEU A 11 7.57 23.16 -2.64
C LEU A 11 7.93 21.66 -2.62
N LYS A 12 9.23 21.38 -2.46
CA LYS A 12 9.74 20.04 -2.15
C LYS A 12 9.27 19.75 -0.73
N ASN A 13 8.07 19.22 -0.62
CA ASN A 13 7.56 18.74 0.65
C ASN A 13 8.56 17.65 1.11
N PRO A 14 9.30 17.84 2.22
CA PRO A 14 10.18 16.79 2.70
C PRO A 14 9.28 15.59 2.96
N ALA A 15 9.53 14.49 2.23
CA ALA A 15 8.69 13.31 2.25
C ALA A 15 8.40 12.94 3.70
N LYS A 16 7.16 13.20 4.15
CA LYS A 16 6.70 12.78 5.47
C LYS A 16 6.92 11.28 5.48
N GLN A 17 7.86 10.80 6.30
CA GLN A 17 8.11 9.38 6.43
C GLN A 17 6.80 8.76 6.92
N VAL A 18 6.03 8.18 6.00
CA VAL A 18 4.79 7.49 6.32
C VAL A 18 5.21 6.32 7.18
N ASN A 19 4.61 6.15 8.36
CA ASN A 19 4.95 5.01 9.22
C ASN A 19 4.50 3.69 8.54
N ASP A 20 4.96 2.56 9.06
CA ASP A 20 4.68 1.25 8.45
C ASP A 20 3.18 0.92 8.42
N GLU A 21 2.45 1.23 9.50
CA GLU A 21 1.01 0.94 9.59
C GLU A 21 0.18 1.79 8.64
N ASP A 22 0.47 3.09 8.51
CA ASP A 22 -0.21 4.00 7.59
C ASP A 22 0.04 3.57 6.15
N TYR A 23 1.27 3.14 5.83
CA TYR A 23 1.62 2.64 4.51
C TYR A 23 0.90 1.33 4.16
N ILE A 24 0.86 0.38 5.11
CA ILE A 24 0.12 -0.87 4.97
C ILE A 24 -1.37 -0.58 4.80
N ALA A 25 -1.95 0.30 5.62
CA ALA A 25 -3.35 0.67 5.56
C ALA A 25 -3.72 1.33 4.22
N GLU A 26 -2.86 2.20 3.70
CA GLU A 26 -3.04 2.81 2.38
C GLU A 26 -3.05 1.75 1.28
N LEU A 27 -2.08 0.83 1.27
CA LEU A 27 -2.06 -0.26 0.27
C LEU A 27 -3.30 -1.15 0.40
N ARG A 28 -3.66 -1.55 1.62
CA ARG A 28 -4.84 -2.38 1.89
C ARG A 28 -6.12 -1.72 1.40
N SER A 29 -6.24 -0.39 1.53
CA SER A 29 -7.42 0.37 1.06
C SER A 29 -7.58 0.35 -0.47
N LYS A 30 -6.50 0.05 -1.20
CA LYS A 30 -6.47 -0.03 -2.67
C LYS A 30 -6.53 -1.48 -3.17
N SER A 31 -6.42 -2.46 -2.28
CA SER A 31 -6.42 -3.87 -2.62
C SER A 31 -7.85 -4.43 -2.65
N TYR A 32 -8.04 -5.44 -3.48
CA TYR A 32 -9.28 -6.21 -3.46
C TYR A 32 -9.34 -7.07 -2.19
N ILE A 33 -10.48 -7.03 -1.51
CA ILE A 33 -10.75 -7.83 -0.31
C ILE A 33 -11.73 -8.94 -0.68
N GLU A 34 -11.27 -10.17 -0.53
CA GLU A 34 -12.04 -11.39 -0.76
C GLU A 34 -12.66 -11.85 0.56
N HIS A 35 -13.91 -12.28 0.49
CA HIS A 35 -14.66 -12.82 1.62
C HIS A 35 -15.22 -14.18 1.21
N GLY A 36 -15.06 -15.17 2.09
CA GLY A 36 -15.54 -16.53 1.83
C GLY A 36 -15.03 -17.48 2.91
N THR A 37 -15.60 -18.67 3.02
CA THR A 37 -15.08 -19.70 3.91
C THR A 37 -13.96 -20.47 3.22
N ASP A 38 -12.92 -20.87 3.95
CA ASP A 38 -11.85 -21.74 3.45
C ASP A 38 -11.02 -21.16 2.27
N LEU A 39 -10.86 -19.83 2.18
CA LEU A 39 -10.01 -19.21 1.16
C LEU A 39 -8.53 -19.52 1.43
N GLU A 40 -7.84 -20.08 0.46
CA GLU A 40 -6.43 -20.47 0.59
C GLU A 40 -5.49 -19.31 0.20
N CYS A 41 -4.62 -18.90 1.12
CA CYS A 41 -3.58 -17.90 0.85
C CYS A 41 -2.55 -18.46 -0.15
N MET A 42 -2.30 -17.77 -1.26
CA MET A 42 -1.36 -18.22 -2.30
C MET A 42 0.12 -18.23 -1.88
N VAL A 43 0.45 -17.72 -0.69
CA VAL A 43 1.84 -17.62 -0.19
C VAL A 43 2.14 -18.67 0.86
N CYS A 44 1.24 -18.85 1.84
CA CYS A 44 1.45 -19.79 2.94
C CYS A 44 0.59 -21.06 2.85
N HIS A 45 -0.36 -21.12 1.92
CA HIS A 45 -1.29 -22.24 1.72
C HIS A 45 -2.21 -22.55 2.92
N ASP A 46 -2.24 -21.68 3.93
CA ASP A 46 -3.22 -21.75 5.01
C ASP A 46 -4.58 -21.17 4.56
N LYS A 47 -5.65 -21.63 5.22
CA LYS A 47 -7.03 -21.21 4.95
C LYS A 47 -7.47 -20.06 5.87
N PHE A 48 -8.21 -19.11 5.30
CA PHE A 48 -8.72 -17.92 5.99
C PHE A 48 -10.15 -17.57 5.52
N ASP A 49 -10.87 -16.80 6.32
CA ASP A 49 -12.19 -16.29 5.95
C ASP A 49 -12.14 -15.00 5.09
N GLN A 50 -10.94 -14.41 5.00
CA GLN A 50 -10.67 -13.19 4.26
C GLN A 50 -9.26 -13.23 3.68
N LEU A 51 -9.15 -12.82 2.43
CA LEU A 51 -7.87 -12.57 1.76
C LEU A 51 -7.81 -11.13 1.22
N ILE A 52 -6.60 -10.60 1.15
CA ILE A 52 -6.25 -9.34 0.50
C ILE A 52 -5.50 -9.72 -0.77
N SER A 53 -6.19 -9.61 -1.92
CA SER A 53 -5.64 -9.93 -3.24
C SER A 53 -4.96 -11.32 -3.26
N GLY A 54 -5.69 -12.35 -2.81
CA GLY A 54 -5.22 -13.73 -2.73
C GLY A 54 -4.23 -14.05 -1.60
N THR A 55 -3.98 -13.12 -0.68
CA THR A 55 -3.02 -13.31 0.43
C THR A 55 -3.63 -13.03 1.79
N CYS A 56 -3.21 -13.74 2.84
CA CYS A 56 -3.64 -13.43 4.20
C CYS A 56 -3.00 -12.13 4.71
N GLU A 57 -3.56 -11.53 5.76
CA GLU A 57 -3.08 -10.26 6.36
C GLU A 57 -1.57 -10.29 6.65
N VAL A 58 -1.06 -11.40 7.19
CA VAL A 58 0.36 -11.54 7.53
C VAL A 58 1.25 -11.52 6.28
N CYS A 59 0.87 -12.26 5.24
CA CYS A 59 1.64 -12.31 3.99
C CYS A 59 1.56 -10.99 3.24
N PHE A 60 0.39 -10.36 3.22
CA PHE A 60 0.18 -9.03 2.66
C PHE A 60 1.08 -7.98 3.32
N ARG A 61 1.12 -7.93 4.66
CA ARG A 61 1.96 -6.99 5.42
C ARG A 61 3.45 -7.18 5.12
N LYS A 62 3.93 -8.42 5.06
CA LYS A 62 5.33 -8.72 4.70
C LYS A 62 5.68 -8.21 3.31
N TRP A 63 4.82 -8.48 2.33
CA TRP A 63 5.00 -7.99 0.97
C TRP A 63 4.96 -6.46 0.93
N ALA A 64 3.97 -5.82 1.55
CA ALA A 64 3.84 -4.36 1.62
C ALA A 64 5.15 -3.73 2.10
N LEU A 65 5.66 -4.14 3.27
CA LEU A 65 6.89 -3.60 3.84
C LEU A 65 8.13 -3.86 2.97
N SER A 66 8.16 -4.95 2.20
CA SER A 66 9.25 -5.21 1.25
C SER A 66 9.27 -4.23 0.06
N THR A 67 8.12 -3.64 -0.28
CA THR A 67 7.97 -2.70 -1.41
C THR A 67 8.06 -1.23 -1.02
N LYS A 68 8.05 -0.94 0.29
CA LYS A 68 8.18 0.42 0.82
C LYS A 68 9.55 1.00 0.48
N LYS A 69 9.58 2.16 -0.18
CA LYS A 69 10.83 2.93 -0.40
C LYS A 69 11.34 3.45 0.95
N ARG A 70 12.62 3.18 1.24
CA ARG A 70 13.33 3.67 2.42
C ARG A 70 13.89 5.06 2.19
#